data_AF-A0A1W1UUN8-F1
#
_entry.id   AF-A0A1W1UUN8-F1
#
_cell.length_a   1.000
_cell.length_b   1.000
_cell.length_c   1.000
_cell.angle_alpha   90.00
_cell.angle_beta   90.00
_cell.angle_gamma   90.00
#
_symmetry.space_group_name_H-M   'P 1'
#
loop_
_entity.id
_entity.type
_entity.pdbx_description
1 polymer ?
#
loop_
_entity_poly.entity_id
_entity_poly.type
_entity_poly.pdbx_seq_one_letter_code
_entity_poly.pdbx_strand_id
1 'polypeptide(L)' 'MFWTIILLSISAFIFCLLVLPFWLYMHYKSKQQIGAGLTIEDKAKIQQLNEQAKALRQRVEQLEALLDYQQPSWRKPQ' A
#
# COMPACT_ATOMS: atom_id res chain seq x y z
N MET A 1 -13.43 -42.41 33.28
CA MET A 1 -12.54 -42.14 32.13
C MET A 1 -13.24 -41.39 30.99
N PHE A 2 -14.45 -41.74 30.57
CA PHE A 2 -15.15 -40.99 29.50
C PHE A 2 -15.41 -39.52 29.84
N TRP A 3 -15.83 -39.25 31.08
CA TRP A 3 -16.21 -37.91 31.53
C TRP A 3 -15.06 -36.91 31.55
N THR A 4 -13.84 -37.37 31.87
CA THR A 4 -12.64 -36.51 31.88
C THR A 4 -12.21 -36.11 30.49
N ILE A 5 -12.39 -36.99 29.49
CA ILE A 5 -12.10 -36.68 28.09
C ILE A 5 -13.06 -35.62 27.56
N ILE A 6 -14.35 -35.70 27.93
CA ILE A 6 -15.37 -34.71 27.55
C ILE A 6 -15.03 -33.33 28.13
N LEU A 7 -14.67 -33.27 29.42
CA LEU A 7 -14.33 -32.01 30.09
C LEU A 7 -13.07 -31.36 29.49
N LEU A 8 -12.05 -32.16 29.17
CA LEU A 8 -10.82 -31.70 28.54
C LEU A 8 -11.05 -31.21 27.09
N SER A 9 -11.91 -31.90 26.33
CA SER A 9 -12.26 -31.52 24.96
C SER A 9 -13.03 -30.20 24.91
N ILE A 10 -14.00 -30.00 25.82
CA ILE A 10 -14.78 -28.75 25.93
C ILE A 10 -13.86 -27.57 26.28
N SER A 11 -12.94 -27.75 27.23
CA SER A 11 -11.97 -26.72 27.60
C SER A 11 -11.06 -26.32 26.41
N ALA A 12 -10.59 -27.30 25.63
CA ALA A 12 -9.78 -27.05 24.45
C ALA A 12 -10.57 -26.34 23.34
N PHE A 13 -11.85 -26.67 23.16
CA PHE A 13 -12.71 -26.05 22.17
C PHE A 13 -12.96 -24.57 22.46
N ILE A 14 -13.25 -24.24 23.73
CA ILE A 14 -13.43 -22.84 24.17
C ILE A 14 -12.15 -22.04 23.95
N PHE A 15 -10.99 -22.62 24.27
CA PHE A 15 -9.69 -21.99 24.02
C PHE A 15 -9.48 -21.70 22.52
N CYS A 16 -9.73 -22.68 21.65
CA CYS A 16 -9.65 -22.50 20.19
C CYS A 16 -10.62 -21.44 19.68
N LEU A 17 -11.87 -21.44 20.16
CA LEU A 17 -12.90 -20.46 19.79
C LEU A 17 -12.56 -19.03 20.23
N LEU A 18 -11.64 -18.83 21.17
CA LEU A 18 -11.16 -17.49 21.54
C LEU A 18 -9.87 -17.13 20.78
N VAL A 19 -8.93 -18.06 20.68
CA VAL A 19 -7.62 -17.82 20.07
C VAL A 19 -7.73 -17.60 18.56
N LEU A 20 -8.55 -18.37 17.84
CA LEU A 20 -8.77 -18.21 16.40
C LEU A 20 -9.35 -16.83 16.03
N PRO A 21 -10.46 -16.35 16.61
CA PRO A 21 -11.00 -15.04 16.25
C PRO A 21 -10.12 -13.89 16.75
N PHE A 22 -9.44 -14.04 17.90
CA PHE A 22 -8.49 -13.03 18.37
C PHE A 22 -7.30 -12.89 17.42
N TRP A 23 -6.72 -14.01 16.99
CA TRP A 23 -5.65 -14.02 15.99
C TRP A 23 -6.11 -13.47 14.65
N LEU A 24 -7.31 -13.87 14.19
CA LEU A 24 -7.89 -13.34 12.96
C LEU A 24 -8.06 -11.83 13.06
N TYR A 25 -8.60 -11.31 14.16
CA TYR A 25 -8.74 -9.87 14.40
C TYR A 25 -7.39 -9.15 14.34
N MET A 26 -6.35 -9.66 15.01
CA MET A 26 -5.01 -9.07 14.99
C MET A 26 -4.37 -9.13 13.59
N HIS A 27 -4.43 -10.29 12.94
CA HIS A 27 -3.87 -10.52 11.62
C HIS A 27 -4.58 -9.68 10.55
N TYR A 28 -5.90 -9.58 10.61
CA TYR A 28 -6.67 -8.71 9.74
C TYR A 28 -6.44 -7.23 10.06
N LYS A 29 -6.30 -6.82 11.33
CA LYS A 29 -5.98 -5.43 11.70
C LYS A 29 -4.60 -5.02 11.21
N SER A 30 -3.61 -5.91 11.25
CA SER A 30 -2.27 -5.68 10.70
C SER A 30 -2.33 -5.51 9.17
N LYS A 31 -3.05 -6.39 8.46
CA LYS A 31 -3.29 -6.23 7.02
C LYS A 31 -4.20 -5.05 6.67
N GLN A 32 -5.12 -4.65 7.55
CA GLN A 32 -5.96 -3.46 7.39
C GLN A 32 -5.18 -2.18 7.72
N GLN A 33 -4.18 -2.16 8.59
CA GLN A 33 -3.27 -1.00 8.65
C GLN A 33 -2.46 -0.86 7.36
N ILE A 34 -2.18 -1.98 6.68
CA ILE A 34 -1.50 -2.00 5.37
C ILE A 34 -2.49 -1.72 4.21
N GLY A 35 -3.79 -2.03 4.37
CA GLY A 35 -4.80 -1.96 3.30
C GLY A 35 -5.90 -0.90 3.46
N ALA A 36 -6.11 -0.36 4.66
CA ALA A 36 -7.07 0.70 4.98
C ALA A 36 -6.41 2.07 4.83
N GLY A 37 -5.94 2.33 3.61
CA GLY A 37 -5.58 3.67 3.16
C GLY A 37 -4.26 4.17 3.73
N LEU A 38 -3.35 4.49 2.81
CA LEU A 38 -2.33 5.53 2.96
C LEU A 38 -2.67 6.46 4.13
N THR A 39 -1.80 6.51 5.13
CA THR A 39 -1.95 7.45 6.24
C THR A 39 -2.15 8.86 5.67
N ILE A 40 -2.73 9.79 6.43
CA ILE A 40 -2.94 11.17 5.94
C ILE A 40 -1.61 11.75 5.41
N GLU A 41 -0.49 11.38 6.04
CA GLU A 41 0.87 11.72 5.60
C GLU A 41 1.26 11.05 4.28
N ASP A 42 0.95 9.76 4.08
CA ASP A 42 1.24 9.08 2.82
C ASP A 42 0.42 9.66 1.65
N LYS A 43 -0.85 10.03 1.90
CA LYS A 43 -1.66 10.73 0.88
C LYS A 43 -1.08 12.09 0.54
N ALA A 44 -0.65 12.85 1.54
CA ALA A 44 0.02 14.14 1.33
C ALA A 44 1.33 13.96 0.55
N LYS A 45 2.10 12.92 0.85
CA LYS A 45 3.36 12.59 0.14
C LYS A 45 3.11 12.20 -1.32
N ILE A 46 2.10 11.38 -1.60
CA ILE A 46 1.72 11.04 -2.98
C ILE A 46 1.25 12.28 -3.74
N GLN A 47 0.46 13.14 -3.11
CA GLN A 47 0.03 14.39 -3.73
C GLN A 47 1.21 15.30 -4.05
N GLN A 48 2.17 15.44 -3.12
CA GLN A 48 3.38 16.20 -3.33
C GLN A 48 4.21 15.65 -4.51
N LEU A 49 4.37 14.33 -4.59
CA LEU A 49 5.09 13.68 -5.69
C LEU A 49 4.38 13.89 -7.03
N ASN A 50 3.05 13.88 -7.05
CA ASN A 50 2.26 14.15 -8.26
C ASN A 50 2.47 15.60 -8.74
N GLU A 51 2.41 16.58 -7.83
CA GLU A 51 2.68 17.99 -8.15
C GLU A 51 4.11 18.20 -8.66
N GLN A 52 5.10 17.53 -8.05
CA GLN A 52 6.48 17.55 -8.56
C GLN A 52 6.58 16.96 -9.97
N ALA A 53 5.91 15.83 -10.24
CA ALA A 53 5.89 15.21 -11.56
C ALA A 53 5.24 16.12 -12.62
N LYS A 54 4.19 16.86 -12.27
CA LYS A 54 3.59 17.88 -13.17
C LYS A 54 4.57 19.01 -13.48
N ALA A 55 5.24 19.55 -12.46
CA ALA A 55 6.22 20.63 -12.65
C ALA A 55 7.41 20.17 -13.52
N LEU A 56 7.88 18.93 -13.34
CA LEU A 56 8.93 18.34 -14.16
C LEU A 56 8.50 18.18 -15.62
N ARG A 57 7.27 17.70 -15.88
CA ARG A 57 6.74 17.61 -17.26
C ARG A 57 6.70 18.96 -17.96
N GLN A 58 6.21 20.00 -17.28
CA GLN A 58 6.16 21.33 -17.85
C GLN A 58 7.56 21.86 -18.20
N ARG A 59 8.56 21.59 -17.35
CA ARG A 59 9.95 21.94 -17.66
C ARG A 59 10.49 21.18 -18.86
N VAL A 60 10.22 19.88 -18.96
CA VAL A 60 10.64 19.07 -20.10
C VAL A 60 10.02 19.61 -21.39
N GLU A 61 8.74 19.93 -21.39
CA GLU A 61 8.06 20.51 -22.56
C GLU A 61 8.66 21.86 -22.98
N GLN A 62 8.98 22.73 -22.02
CA GLN A 62 9.67 23.99 -22.30
C GLN A 62 11.08 23.77 -22.87
N LEU A 63 11.82 22.80 -22.34
CA LEU A 63 13.15 22.45 -22.83
C LEU A 63 13.07 21.81 -24.23
N GLU A 64 12.09 20.96 -24.48
CA GLU A 64 11.82 20.39 -25.81
C GLU A 64 11.49 21.48 -26.82
N ALA A 65 10.63 22.45 -26.46
CA ALA A 65 10.30 23.57 -27.35
C ALA A 65 11.52 24.44 -27.67
N LEU A 66 12.39 24.69 -26.68
CA LEU A 66 13.62 25.44 -26.88
C LEU A 66 14.65 24.65 -27.70
N LEU A 67 14.75 23.33 -27.48
CA LEU A 67 15.63 22.45 -28.22
C LEU A 67 15.16 22.24 -29.67
N ASP A 68 13.85 22.16 -29.90
CA ASP A 68 13.24 22.12 -31.24
C ASP A 68 13.48 23.44 -32.00
N TYR A 69 13.51 24.58 -31.30
CA TYR A 69 13.91 25.87 -31.89
C TYR A 69 15.40 25.93 -32.24
N GLN A 70 16.28 25.42 -31.36
CA GLN A 70 17.74 25.53 -31.56
C GLN A 70 18.35 24.43 -32.45
N GLN A 71 17.81 23.22 -32.44
CA GLN A 71 18.41 22.09 -33.15
C GLN A 71 17.36 21.08 -33.66
N PRO A 72 16.60 21.40 -34.73
CA PRO A 72 15.43 20.64 -35.19
C PRO A 72 15.68 19.18 -35.65
N SER A 73 16.92 18.70 -35.65
CA SER A 73 17.31 17.33 -36.04
C SER A 73 17.53 16.36 -34.88
N TRP A 74 17.41 16.79 -33.61
CA TRP A 74 17.75 15.98 -32.44
C TRP A 74 16.86 14.73 -32.24
N ARG A 75 15.62 14.74 -32.74
CA ARG A 75 14.69 13.59 -32.65
C ARG A 75 14.86 12.54 -33.74
N LYS A 76 15.79 12.71 -34.69
CA LYS A 76 16.00 11.71 -35.75
C LYS A 76 16.95 10.61 -35.26
N PRO A 77 16.47 9.36 -35.05
CA PRO A 77 17.38 8.24 -34.90
C PRO A 77 18.18 8.10 -36.21
N GLN A 78 19.50 8.02 -36.08
CA GLN A 78 20.43 7.78 -37.19
C GLN A 78 20.29 6.33 -37.69
#